data_AF-A0A656K364-F1
#
_entry.id   AF-A0A656K364-F1
#
_cell.length_a   1.000
_cell.length_b   1.000
_cell.length_c   1.000
_cell.angle_alpha   90.00
_cell.angle_beta   90.00
_cell.angle_gamma   90.00
#
_symmetry.space_group_name_H-M   'P 1'
#
loop_
_entity.id
_entity.type
_entity.pdbx_description
1 polymer ?
#
loop_
_entity_poly.entity_id
_entity_poly.type
_entity_poly.pdbx_seq_one_letter_code
_entity_poly.pdbx_strand_id
1 'polypeptide(L)'
;MSTADTPRLILRNGRLLDLQQGRLISGQEVVIEGERIVAVRAEGEAAPADAQVIDLGGRTLMPGLIDCHVHVLASNANLGMNALQPNAIIMYRALPILAAMLNRGFTTVRDAGGADWALARSIQMGLIPGPRIFASGKALSQTGGHGDM
;
A
#
# COMPACT_ATOMS: atom_id res chain seq x y z
N MET A 1 6.80 14.69 24.07
CA MET A 1 7.30 14.49 22.69
C MET A 1 7.31 15.85 22.02
N SER A 2 8.50 16.32 21.65
CA SER A 2 8.73 17.66 21.09
C SER A 2 7.96 17.84 19.79
N THR A 3 7.33 19.00 19.59
CA THR A 3 6.70 19.46 18.34
C THR A 3 7.72 19.83 17.26
N ALA A 4 8.85 19.11 17.22
CA ALA A 4 9.90 19.35 16.23
C ALA A 4 9.37 18.91 14.85
N ASP A 5 9.33 19.87 13.92
CA ASP A 5 8.99 19.80 12.49
C ASP A 5 8.57 18.42 12.00
N THR A 6 7.25 18.17 12.05
CA THR A 6 6.71 17.07 11.27
C THR A 6 6.90 17.42 9.80
N PRO A 7 7.65 16.63 9.01
CA PRO A 7 7.97 16.99 7.64
C PRO A 7 6.67 17.23 6.88
N ARG A 8 6.57 18.41 6.28
CA ARG A 8 5.40 18.85 5.53
C ARG A 8 5.65 18.61 4.04
N LEU A 9 4.81 17.80 3.42
CA LEU A 9 4.82 17.50 1.99
C LEU A 9 3.60 18.13 1.33
N ILE A 10 3.80 18.87 0.24
CA ILE A 10 2.73 19.47 -0.57
C ILE A 10 2.78 18.86 -1.96
N LEU A 11 1.67 18.24 -2.37
CA LEU A 11 1.47 17.77 -3.75
C LEU A 11 0.64 18.82 -4.49
N ARG A 12 1.17 19.42 -5.55
CA ARG A 12 0.52 20.50 -6.31
C ARG A 12 0.51 20.24 -7.81
N ASN A 13 -0.26 21.05 -8.55
CA ASN A 13 -0.42 20.95 -10.00
C ASN A 13 -0.88 19.56 -10.42
N GLY A 14 -1.82 19.00 -9.66
CA GLY A 14 -2.44 17.71 -9.91
C GLY A 14 -3.92 17.85 -10.28
N ARG A 15 -4.48 16.78 -10.85
CA ARG A 15 -5.93 16.62 -11.02
C ARG A 15 -6.43 15.64 -9.97
N LEU A 16 -7.04 16.14 -8.91
CA LEU A 16 -7.54 15.31 -7.83
C LEU A 16 -8.77 14.52 -8.30
N LEU A 17 -8.76 13.20 -8.13
CA LEU A 17 -9.91 12.35 -8.39
C LEU A 17 -10.86 12.36 -7.18
N ASP A 18 -12.02 13.00 -7.33
CA ASP A 18 -13.14 12.86 -6.40
C ASP A 18 -13.94 11.62 -6.80
N LEU A 19 -13.77 10.55 -6.03
CA LEU A 19 -14.41 9.25 -6.26
C LEU A 19 -15.92 9.30 -6.02
N GLN A 20 -16.40 10.14 -5.10
CA GLN A 20 -17.82 10.23 -4.78
C GLN A 20 -18.59 10.96 -5.89
N GLN A 21 -17.96 11.97 -6.48
CA GLN A 21 -18.56 12.76 -7.55
C GLN A 21 -18.18 12.25 -8.95
N GLY A 22 -17.21 11.33 -9.05
CA GLY A 22 -16.75 10.74 -10.31
C GLY A 22 -16.08 11.73 -11.24
N ARG A 23 -15.40 12.76 -10.71
CA ARG A 23 -14.80 13.83 -11.50
C ARG A 23 -13.36 14.16 -11.10
N LEU A 24 -12.63 14.76 -12.03
CA LEU A 24 -11.31 15.33 -11.79
C LEU A 24 -11.43 16.82 -11.42
N ILE A 25 -10.73 17.22 -10.36
CA ILE A 25 -10.68 18.59 -9.85
C ILE A 25 -9.25 19.12 -9.99
N SER A 26 -9.07 20.15 -10.80
CA SER A 26 -7.78 20.84 -10.97
C SER A 26 -7.63 22.02 -10.00
N GLY A 27 -6.42 22.54 -9.85
CA GLY A 27 -6.15 23.73 -9.02
C GLY A 27 -6.31 23.45 -7.53
N GLN A 28 -6.04 22.21 -7.11
CA GLN A 28 -6.03 21.79 -5.71
C GLN A 28 -4.65 21.25 -5.35
N GLU A 29 -4.20 21.56 -4.14
CA GLU A 29 -3.03 20.95 -3.53
C GLU A 29 -3.41 20.10 -2.32
N VAL A 30 -2.65 19.03 -2.10
CA VAL A 30 -2.80 18.13 -0.95
C VAL A 30 -1.62 18.33 -0.01
N VAL A 31 -1.92 18.70 1.24
CA VAL A 31 -0.93 18.96 2.29
C VAL A 31 -0.88 17.75 3.22
N ILE A 32 0.32 17.21 3.40
CA ILE A 32 0.60 16.03 4.22
C ILE A 32 1.58 16.44 5.31
N GLU A 33 1.28 16.07 6.55
CA GLU A 33 2.20 16.17 7.68
C GLU A 33 2.44 14.78 8.23
N GLY A 34 3.69 14.30 8.12
CA GLY A 34 4.06 12.95 8.54
C GLY A 34 3.28 11.91 7.74
N GLU A 35 2.38 11.19 8.40
CA GLU A 35 1.58 10.10 7.79
C GLU A 35 0.13 10.51 7.47
N ARG A 36 -0.25 11.78 7.66
CA ARG A 36 -1.64 12.24 7.54
C ARG A 36 -1.79 13.36 6.53
N ILE A 37 -2.86 13.29 5.74
CA ILE A 37 -3.35 14.43 4.97
C ILE A 37 -4.01 15.39 5.96
N VAL A 38 -3.51 16.62 6.04
CA VAL A 38 -4.02 17.66 6.94
C VAL A 38 -4.91 18.67 6.22
N ALA A 39 -4.76 18.82 4.90
CA ALA A 39 -5.62 19.66 4.09
C ALA A 39 -5.68 19.23 2.63
N VAL A 40 -6.82 19.51 1.99
CA VAL A 40 -6.98 19.60 0.54
C VAL A 40 -7.55 20.99 0.29
N ARG A 41 -6.84 21.82 -0.47
CA ARG A 41 -7.19 23.24 -0.62
C ARG A 41 -6.85 23.77 -2.00
N ALA A 42 -7.42 24.93 -2.34
CA ALA A 42 -7.10 25.62 -3.59
C ALA A 42 -5.61 25.95 -3.69
N GLU A 43 -5.04 25.80 -4.88
CA GLU A 43 -3.68 26.26 -5.18
C GLU A 43 -3.59 27.78 -5.09
N GLY A 44 -2.42 28.29 -4.69
CA GLY A 44 -2.10 29.72 -4.72
C GLY A 44 -1.57 30.28 -3.40
N GLU A 45 -1.70 29.55 -2.30
CA GLU A 45 -0.99 29.89 -1.07
C GLU A 45 0.51 29.60 -1.21
N ALA A 46 1.34 30.49 -0.66
CA ALA A 46 2.78 30.23 -0.62
C ALA A 46 3.05 29.01 0.27
N ALA A 47 3.83 28.06 -0.25
CA ALA A 47 4.30 26.93 0.53
C ALA A 47 5.18 27.45 1.69
N PRO A 48 5.02 26.94 2.92
CA PRO A 48 5.96 27.19 4.02
C PRO A 48 7.40 26.85 3.60
N ALA A 49 8.37 27.59 4.11
CA ALA A 49 9.78 27.46 3.68
C ALA A 49 10.38 26.07 3.98
N ASP A 50 9.82 25.37 4.96
CA ASP A 50 10.18 24.03 5.43
C ASP A 50 9.44 22.90 4.66
N ALA A 51 8.46 23.24 3.82
CA ALA A 51 7.66 22.25 3.11
C ALA A 51 8.40 21.69 1.88
N GLN A 52 8.47 20.37 1.76
CA GLN A 52 8.84 19.71 0.50
C GLN A 52 7.66 19.84 -0.46
N VAL A 53 7.92 20.33 -1.67
CA VAL A 53 6.87 20.47 -2.70
C VAL A 53 7.15 19.55 -3.87
N ILE A 54 6.16 18.72 -4.22
CA ILE A 54 6.18 17.87 -5.42
C ILE A 54 5.17 18.43 -6.42
N ASP A 55 5.68 18.85 -7.57
CA ASP A 55 4.87 19.21 -8.73
C ASP A 55 4.45 17.94 -9.50
N LEU A 56 3.15 17.72 -9.62
CA LEU A 56 2.58 16.55 -10.28
C LEU A 56 2.45 16.71 -11.80
N GLY A 57 2.74 17.87 -12.37
CA GLY A 57 2.77 18.10 -13.81
C GLY A 57 1.44 17.82 -14.53
N GLY A 58 0.32 18.15 -13.90
CA GLY A 58 -1.03 17.90 -14.40
C GLY A 58 -1.49 16.44 -14.33
N ARG A 59 -0.71 15.55 -13.70
CA ARG A 59 -1.10 14.14 -13.52
C ARG A 59 -2.29 14.00 -12.57
N THR A 60 -2.98 12.88 -12.69
CA THR A 60 -4.09 12.55 -11.78
C THR A 60 -3.54 12.13 -10.42
N LEU A 61 -4.08 12.74 -9.36
CA LEU A 61 -3.82 12.35 -7.97
C LEU A 61 -5.03 11.62 -7.43
N MET A 62 -4.83 10.45 -6.85
CA MET A 62 -5.89 9.63 -6.26
C MET A 62 -5.37 8.87 -5.02
N PRO A 63 -6.27 8.37 -4.16
CA PRO A 63 -5.87 7.47 -3.08
C PRO A 63 -5.16 6.21 -3.62
N GLY A 64 -4.24 5.67 -2.82
CA GLY A 64 -3.60 4.39 -3.14
C GLY A 64 -4.63 3.27 -3.27
N LEU A 65 -4.37 2.33 -4.17
CA LEU A 65 -5.30 1.23 -4.46
C LEU A 65 -5.33 0.20 -3.32
N ILE A 66 -6.47 -0.48 -3.20
CA ILE A 66 -6.69 -1.59 -2.27
C ILE A 66 -7.06 -2.85 -3.07
N ASP A 67 -6.29 -3.92 -2.91
CA ASP A 67 -6.65 -5.24 -3.44
C ASP A 67 -7.24 -6.11 -2.33
N CYS A 68 -8.49 -6.53 -2.49
CA CYS A 68 -9.24 -7.25 -1.46
C CYS A 68 -9.02 -8.76 -1.47
N HIS A 69 -8.26 -9.31 -2.43
CA HIS A 69 -8.03 -10.75 -2.51
C HIS A 69 -6.69 -11.08 -3.17
N VAL A 70 -5.66 -11.23 -2.36
CA VAL A 70 -4.33 -11.67 -2.83
C VAL A 70 -3.84 -12.90 -2.07
N HIS A 71 -2.82 -13.56 -2.63
CA HIS A 71 -2.01 -14.56 -1.94
C HIS A 71 -0.54 -14.17 -2.06
N VAL A 72 -0.01 -13.41 -1.10
CA VAL A 72 1.36 -12.85 -1.21
C VAL A 72 2.45 -13.91 -1.12
N LEU A 73 2.15 -15.06 -0.51
CA LEU A 73 3.04 -16.22 -0.40
C LEU A 73 2.86 -17.26 -1.51
N ALA A 74 1.93 -17.06 -2.45
CA ALA A 74 1.74 -17.95 -3.59
C ALA A 74 2.78 -17.64 -4.69
N SER A 75 4.00 -18.14 -4.49
CA SER A 75 5.11 -17.95 -5.43
C SER A 75 5.13 -18.92 -6.60
N ASN A 76 4.23 -19.91 -6.59
CA ASN A 76 4.04 -20.91 -7.65
C ASN A 76 2.55 -21.13 -7.86
N ALA A 77 2.15 -21.31 -9.13
CA ALA A 77 0.75 -21.57 -9.51
C ALA A 77 0.23 -22.92 -9.00
N ASN A 78 1.10 -23.91 -8.78
CA ASN A 78 0.74 -25.14 -8.08
C ASN A 78 0.86 -24.92 -6.56
N LEU A 79 -0.27 -24.70 -5.90
CA LEU A 79 -0.32 -24.37 -4.47
C LEU A 79 0.09 -25.53 -3.56
N GLY A 80 -0.14 -26.79 -3.95
CA GLY A 80 0.36 -27.95 -3.21
C GLY A 80 1.90 -27.99 -3.22
N MET A 81 2.51 -27.80 -4.39
CA MET A 81 3.97 -27.68 -4.48
C MET A 81 4.48 -26.42 -3.77
N ASN A 82 3.72 -25.32 -3.76
CA ASN A 82 4.07 -24.12 -2.99
C ASN A 82 4.09 -24.40 -1.49
N ALA A 83 3.12 -25.17 -0.98
CA ALA A 83 3.02 -25.54 0.45
C ALA A 83 4.18 -26.42 0.93
N LEU A 84 4.75 -27.24 0.04
CA LEU A 84 5.89 -28.12 0.33
C LEU A 84 7.26 -27.40 0.28
N GLN A 85 7.31 -26.13 -0.13
CA GLN A 85 8.58 -25.41 -0.20
C GLN A 85 9.14 -25.12 1.21
N PRO A 86 10.48 -25.09 1.36
CA PRO A 86 11.09 -24.67 2.62
C PRO A 86 10.64 -23.26 3.04
N ASN A 87 10.34 -23.09 4.34
CA ASN A 87 9.78 -21.85 4.90
C ASN A 87 10.56 -20.59 4.46
N ALA A 88 11.90 -20.60 4.57
CA ALA A 88 12.71 -19.46 4.18
C ALA A 88 12.60 -19.12 2.69
N ILE A 89 12.50 -20.14 1.82
CA ILE A 89 12.39 -19.93 0.37
C ILE A 89 11.06 -19.26 0.02
N ILE A 90 9.95 -19.70 0.62
CA ILE A 90 8.62 -19.07 0.42
C ILE A 90 8.69 -17.58 0.79
N MET A 91 9.31 -17.25 1.93
CA MET A 91 9.43 -15.87 2.39
C MET A 91 10.27 -15.01 1.45
N TYR A 92 11.43 -15.49 1.01
CA TYR A 92 12.27 -14.74 0.06
C TYR A 92 11.58 -14.54 -1.30
N ARG A 93 10.78 -15.51 -1.75
CA ARG A 93 10.01 -15.40 -2.99
C ARG A 93 8.83 -14.42 -2.89
N ALA A 94 8.32 -14.17 -1.70
CA ALA A 94 7.25 -13.18 -1.48
C ALA A 94 7.74 -11.73 -1.63
N LEU A 95 9.02 -11.45 -1.34
CA LEU A 95 9.57 -10.09 -1.40
C LEU A 95 9.39 -9.40 -2.77
N PRO A 96 9.76 -10.01 -3.91
CA PRO A 96 9.52 -9.37 -5.21
C PRO A 96 8.02 -9.23 -5.53
N ILE A 97 7.16 -10.12 -5.04
CA ILE A 97 5.70 -10.04 -5.24
C ILE A 97 5.15 -8.80 -4.53
N LEU A 98 5.53 -8.60 -3.25
CA LEU A 98 5.12 -7.44 -2.44
C LEU A 98 5.62 -6.12 -3.02
N ALA A 99 6.89 -6.05 -3.40
CA ALA A 99 7.47 -4.86 -4.04
C ALA A 99 6.75 -4.54 -5.36
N ALA A 100 6.45 -5.56 -6.16
CA ALA A 100 5.74 -5.37 -7.43
C ALA A 100 4.28 -4.93 -7.22
N MET A 101 3.59 -5.40 -6.18
CA MET A 101 2.25 -4.90 -5.82
C MET A 101 2.30 -3.40 -5.50
N LEU A 102 3.25 -2.98 -4.67
CA LEU A 102 3.42 -1.57 -4.30
C LEU A 102 3.74 -0.70 -5.51
N ASN A 103 4.64 -1.15 -6.38
CA ASN A 103 5.02 -0.43 -7.61
C ASN A 103 3.87 -0.32 -8.62
N ARG A 104 2.83 -1.16 -8.51
CA ARG A 104 1.59 -1.04 -9.29
C ARG A 104 0.55 -0.11 -8.66
N GLY A 105 0.87 0.55 -7.54
CA GLY A 105 0.00 1.51 -6.86
C GLY A 105 -0.91 0.91 -5.78
N PHE A 106 -0.80 -0.40 -5.49
CA PHE A 106 -1.49 -1.01 -4.37
C PHE A 106 -0.75 -0.69 -3.08
N THR A 107 -1.33 0.18 -2.26
CA THR A 107 -0.73 0.57 -0.97
C THR A 107 -1.26 -0.28 0.18
N THR A 108 -2.35 -1.02 -0.04
CA THR A 108 -2.98 -1.92 0.93
C THR A 108 -3.49 -3.17 0.22
N VAL A 109 -3.36 -4.33 0.85
CA VAL A 109 -3.88 -5.61 0.36
C VAL A 109 -4.52 -6.41 1.48
N ARG A 110 -5.50 -7.25 1.15
CA ARG A 110 -6.04 -8.28 2.05
C ARG A 110 -5.59 -9.65 1.56
N ASP A 111 -4.70 -10.29 2.33
CA ASP A 111 -4.22 -11.62 2.03
C ASP A 111 -5.27 -12.66 2.46
N ALA A 112 -5.69 -13.49 1.51
CA ALA A 112 -6.79 -14.45 1.66
C ALA A 112 -6.33 -15.83 2.15
N GLY A 113 -5.05 -15.99 2.51
CA GLY A 113 -4.49 -17.25 2.97
C GLY A 113 -3.02 -17.36 2.58
N GLY A 114 -2.15 -17.40 3.57
CA GLY A 114 -0.70 -17.39 3.38
C GLY A 114 -0.03 -16.46 4.39
N ALA A 115 -0.16 -15.16 4.18
CA ALA A 115 0.47 -14.16 5.03
C ALA A 115 -0.03 -14.24 6.47
N ASP A 116 0.87 -13.96 7.41
CA ASP A 116 0.57 -13.92 8.83
C ASP A 116 0.83 -12.52 9.42
N TRP A 117 0.67 -12.42 10.74
CA TRP A 117 0.94 -11.20 11.48
C TRP A 117 2.41 -10.77 11.39
N ALA A 118 3.35 -11.71 11.35
CA ALA A 118 4.78 -11.41 11.33
C ALA A 118 5.17 -10.73 10.02
N LEU A 119 4.67 -11.22 8.88
CA LEU A 119 4.89 -10.57 7.59
C LEU A 119 4.26 -9.18 7.55
N ALA A 120 3.00 -9.04 8.00
CA ALA A 120 2.33 -7.74 8.08
C ALA A 120 3.09 -6.74 8.98
N ARG A 121 3.59 -7.22 10.12
CA ARG A 121 4.36 -6.40 11.08
C ARG A 121 5.72 -5.99 10.51
N SER A 122 6.36 -6.85 9.74
CA SER A 122 7.66 -6.57 9.11
C SER A 122 7.58 -5.39 8.14
N ILE A 123 6.48 -5.29 7.39
CA ILE A 123 6.19 -4.13 6.52
C ILE A 123 5.93 -2.88 7.37
N GLN A 124 5.15 -2.97 8.44
CA GLN A 124 4.87 -1.82 9.33
C GLN A 124 6.14 -1.29 10.03
N MET A 125 7.10 -2.17 10.31
CA MET A 125 8.39 -1.79 10.88
C MET A 125 9.37 -1.24 9.83
N GLY A 126 9.01 -1.24 8.54
CA GLY A 126 9.88 -0.81 7.45
C GLY A 126 11.01 -1.78 7.12
N LEU A 127 10.96 -3.03 7.59
CA LEU A 127 12.02 -4.03 7.33
C LEU A 127 12.03 -4.50 5.88
N ILE A 128 10.87 -4.51 5.25
CA ILE A 128 10.69 -4.88 3.85
C ILE A 128 9.69 -3.93 3.17
N PRO A 129 9.92 -3.52 1.91
CA PRO A 129 8.97 -2.72 1.18
C PRO A 129 7.76 -3.57 0.74
N GLY A 130 6.56 -3.02 0.89
CA GLY A 130 5.33 -3.68 0.44
C GLY A 130 4.07 -2.91 0.85
N PRO A 131 2.90 -3.32 0.33
CA PRO A 131 1.62 -2.78 0.78
C PRO A 131 1.34 -3.12 2.25
N ARG A 132 0.52 -2.31 2.92
CA ARG A 132 -0.08 -2.69 4.21
C ARG A 132 -0.89 -3.97 4.02
N ILE A 133 -0.63 -4.99 4.85
CA ILE A 133 -1.32 -6.28 4.75
C ILE A 133 -2.37 -6.41 5.85
N PHE A 134 -3.61 -6.73 5.45
CA PHE A 134 -4.61 -7.36 6.30
C PHE A 134 -4.53 -8.87 6.12
N ALA A 135 -3.92 -9.57 7.08
CA ALA A 135 -3.61 -11.00 6.98
C ALA A 135 -4.75 -11.87 7.53
N SER A 136 -5.13 -12.89 6.76
CA SER A 136 -6.07 -13.92 7.24
C SER A 136 -5.37 -15.09 7.95
N GLY A 137 -4.04 -15.19 7.87
CA GLY A 137 -3.31 -16.37 8.33
C GLY A 137 -3.51 -17.53 7.36
N LYS A 138 -3.96 -18.68 7.87
CA LYS A 138 -4.29 -19.86 7.05
C LYS A 138 -5.79 -19.90 6.81
N ALA A 139 -6.19 -20.19 5.56
CA ALA A 139 -7.60 -20.42 5.24
C ALA A 139 -8.09 -21.70 5.95
N LEU A 140 -9.35 -21.68 6.40
CA LEU A 140 -10.00 -22.87 6.94
C LEU A 140 -10.52 -23.74 5.79
N SER A 141 -10.23 -25.04 5.84
CA SER A 141 -10.72 -26.02 4.87
C SER A 141 -11.17 -27.29 5.57
N GLN A 142 -12.26 -27.88 5.09
CA GLN A 142 -12.66 -29.24 5.46
C GLN A 142 -11.75 -30.27 4.80
N THR A 143 -11.79 -31.52 5.28
CA THR A 143 -11.11 -32.66 4.64
C THR A 143 -11.61 -32.87 3.20
N GLY A 144 -10.67 -33.03 2.26
CA GLY A 144 -10.92 -33.09 0.82
C GLY A 144 -11.43 -31.76 0.21
N GLY A 145 -11.39 -30.67 0.97
CA GLY A 145 -11.83 -29.35 0.54
C GLY A 145 -10.80 -28.59 -0.28
N HIS A 146 -11.14 -27.35 -0.65
CA HIS A 146 -10.31 -26.53 -1.55
C HIS A 146 -8.90 -26.21 -1.01
N GLY A 147 -8.73 -26.16 0.31
CA GLY A 147 -7.45 -25.88 0.96
C GLY A 147 -6.73 -27.12 1.51
N ASP A 148 -7.22 -28.32 1.23
CA ASP A 148 -6.60 -29.58 1.68
C ASP A 148 -5.57 -30.02 0.63
N MET A 149 -4.31 -29.64 0.84
CA MET A 149 -3.18 -29.80 -0.10
C MET A 149 -1.88 -30.15 0.62
#